data_AF-C1D0V0-F1
#
_entry.id   AF-C1D0V0-F1
#
_cell.length_a   1.000
_cell.length_b   1.000
_cell.length_c   1.000
_cell.angle_alpha   90.00
_cell.angle_beta   90.00
_cell.angle_gamma   90.00
#
_symmetry.space_group_name_H-M   'P 1'
#
loop_
_entity.id
_entity.type
_entity.pdbx_description
1 polymer ?
#
loop_
_entity_poly.entity_id
_entity_poly.type
_entity_poly.pdbx_seq_one_letter_code
_entity_poly.pdbx_strand_id
1 'polypeptide(L)'
;MNDAGQGLNPREALLRAGAFGAWAGGHGGGPEVALLVPVGTAAELHLSLEALKGQGMQASLVLPTRLTQQAPELLQEATLAGHELSGRGDPTGLALLEAVASQPVTTWDARDLPWLALKVLAEQGVSPLPRPVARPEPGQTLELQPSELTTRLTALRQSGYRPVPLRQLPGLRRAHGHDLALLIYRGLVEDRFARALGVIDLTQRADGVMRIAPLDHAPAPLPLAPGTPTAELHLHSPRIVGLASRGALGAYRAYQRSLRDVAQALEVMPELQEAQAVFAVTLFHAPLAQSGFTLLELPAARAHWYALGFRLIRLMYGTARTPSEGKPKMAWMRREAFLERYGR
;
A
#
# COMPACT_ATOMS: atom_id res chain seq x y z
N MET A 1 14.60 -8.95 4.05
CA MET A 1 15.26 -8.75 5.35
C MET A 1 15.96 -7.39 5.30
N ASN A 2 15.95 -6.64 6.40
CA ASN A 2 16.33 -5.22 6.57
C ASN A 2 15.25 -4.20 6.18
N ASP A 3 14.47 -3.74 7.17
CA ASP A 3 14.58 -2.36 7.69
C ASP A 3 13.74 -2.13 8.97
N ALA A 4 13.68 -3.12 9.87
CA ALA A 4 12.95 -3.00 11.12
C ALA A 4 13.93 -2.64 12.25
N GLY A 5 14.47 -1.42 12.22
CA GLY A 5 15.37 -0.97 13.28
C GLY A 5 15.99 0.42 13.14
N GLN A 6 15.94 1.07 11.97
CA GLN A 6 16.34 2.47 11.89
C GLN A 6 15.21 3.31 12.49
N GLY A 7 15.50 4.00 13.60
CA GLY A 7 14.60 5.02 14.13
C GLY A 7 14.22 5.98 13.01
N LEU A 8 12.94 6.35 12.95
CA LEU A 8 12.40 7.30 11.99
C LEU A 8 13.32 8.53 11.92
N ASN A 9 14.01 8.70 10.79
CA ASN A 9 14.90 9.84 10.61
C ASN A 9 14.07 11.12 10.82
N PRO A 10 14.49 12.06 11.70
CA PRO A 10 13.71 13.27 11.99
C PRO A 10 13.30 14.03 10.73
N ARG A 11 14.17 14.02 9.73
CA ARG A 11 13.92 14.59 8.40
C ARG A 11 12.71 13.96 7.72
N GLU A 12 12.68 12.62 7.68
CA GLU A 12 11.60 11.86 7.08
C GLU A 12 10.30 12.02 7.84
N ALA A 13 10.37 12.08 9.18
CA ALA A 13 9.21 12.33 10.02
C ALA A 13 8.57 13.70 9.70
N LEU A 14 9.38 14.75 9.52
CA LEU A 14 8.89 16.08 9.15
C LEU A 14 8.25 16.10 7.75
N LEU A 15 8.88 15.46 6.76
CA LEU A 15 8.29 15.33 5.42
C LEU A 15 6.97 14.56 5.47
N ARG A 16 6.90 13.47 6.25
CA ARG A 16 5.66 12.72 6.48
C ARG A 16 4.61 13.53 7.24
N ALA A 17 5.00 14.53 8.02
CA ALA A 17 4.08 15.45 8.66
C ALA A 17 3.64 16.62 7.75
N GLY A 18 4.16 16.72 6.52
CA GLY A 18 3.79 17.77 5.55
C GLY A 18 4.79 18.91 5.40
N ALA A 19 5.99 18.81 5.98
CA ALA A 19 7.02 19.84 5.80
C ALA A 19 7.28 20.09 4.31
N PHE A 20 7.43 21.36 3.94
CA PHE A 20 7.65 21.82 2.55
C PHE A 20 6.54 21.41 1.57
N GLY A 21 5.33 21.14 2.07
CA GLY A 21 4.23 20.66 1.24
C GLY A 21 4.50 19.27 0.66
N ALA A 22 5.28 18.42 1.32
CA ALA A 22 5.54 17.05 0.86
C ALA A 22 4.23 16.31 0.50
N TRP A 23 4.28 15.48 -0.54
CA TRP A 23 3.17 14.62 -0.92
C TRP A 23 3.07 13.38 0.00
N ALA A 24 1.85 12.94 0.32
CA ALA A 24 1.64 11.69 1.07
C ALA A 24 1.39 10.48 0.18
N GLY A 25 0.78 10.71 -1.00
CA GLY A 25 0.20 9.68 -1.85
C GLY A 25 -1.26 10.02 -2.17
N GLY A 26 -1.96 9.06 -2.76
CA GLY A 26 -3.35 9.15 -3.18
C GLY A 26 -4.28 8.24 -2.39
N HIS A 27 -5.44 8.00 -2.99
CA HIS A 27 -6.54 7.25 -2.41
C HIS A 27 -6.39 5.74 -2.67
N GLY A 28 -6.40 4.95 -1.59
CA GLY A 28 -6.18 3.49 -1.66
C GLY A 28 -7.37 2.64 -2.12
N GLY A 29 -8.43 3.24 -2.68
CA GLY A 29 -9.62 2.52 -3.12
C GLY A 29 -9.59 2.05 -4.58
N GLY A 30 -8.64 2.51 -5.39
CA GLY A 30 -8.50 2.12 -6.79
C GLY A 30 -7.24 1.30 -7.07
N PRO A 31 -7.10 0.69 -8.25
CA PRO A 31 -5.93 -0.10 -8.61
C PRO A 31 -4.68 0.75 -8.90
N GLU A 32 -4.81 2.08 -8.89
CA GLU A 32 -3.74 2.99 -9.27
C GLU A 32 -2.58 2.99 -8.27
N VAL A 33 -1.36 2.92 -8.81
CA VAL A 33 -0.10 3.09 -8.06
C VAL A 33 0.76 4.09 -8.82
N ALA A 34 1.30 5.09 -8.14
CA ALA A 34 2.17 6.06 -8.80
C ALA A 34 3.55 5.44 -9.03
N LEU A 35 3.99 5.42 -10.27
CA LEU A 35 5.28 4.85 -10.66
C LEU A 35 6.34 5.93 -10.76
N LEU A 36 7.37 5.83 -9.92
CA LEU A 36 8.56 6.67 -9.97
C LEU A 36 9.70 5.88 -10.62
N VAL A 37 10.36 6.47 -11.61
CA VAL A 37 11.51 5.85 -12.30
C VAL A 37 12.72 6.76 -12.16
N PRO A 38 13.68 6.46 -11.26
CA PRO A 38 14.90 7.23 -11.14
C PRO A 38 15.79 6.96 -12.35
N VAL A 39 16.21 8.04 -13.01
CA VAL A 39 17.01 7.99 -14.23
C VAL A 39 18.20 8.91 -14.02
N GLY A 40 19.41 8.35 -14.05
CA GLY A 40 20.66 9.07 -13.82
C GLY A 40 21.41 9.47 -15.08
N THR A 41 21.13 8.81 -16.22
CA THR A 41 21.83 8.98 -17.51
C THR A 41 20.88 9.02 -18.71
N ALA A 42 21.35 9.52 -19.85
CA ALA A 42 20.58 9.53 -21.10
C ALA A 42 20.27 8.11 -21.61
N ALA A 43 21.17 7.15 -21.41
CA ALA A 43 20.94 5.76 -21.77
C ALA A 43 19.82 5.12 -20.93
N GLU A 44 19.81 5.39 -19.62
CA GLU A 44 18.72 4.96 -18.73
C GLU A 44 17.39 5.63 -19.09
N LEU A 45 17.40 6.90 -19.52
CA LEU A 45 16.21 7.60 -19.98
C LEU A 45 15.63 6.91 -21.21
N HIS A 46 16.46 6.67 -22.22
CA HIS A 46 16.05 5.99 -23.44
C HIS A 46 15.51 4.58 -23.16
N LEU A 47 16.22 3.79 -22.35
CA LEU A 47 15.77 2.45 -21.93
C LEU A 47 14.41 2.50 -21.21
N SER A 48 14.21 3.50 -20.34
CA SER A 48 12.95 3.67 -19.62
C SER A 48 11.79 4.02 -20.55
N LEU A 49 12.01 4.93 -21.50
CA LEU A 49 11.01 5.33 -22.48
C LEU A 49 10.59 4.16 -23.37
N GLU A 50 11.54 3.37 -23.87
CA GLU A 50 11.26 2.18 -24.68
C GLU A 50 10.46 1.13 -23.89
N ALA A 51 10.84 0.86 -22.63
CA ALA A 51 10.11 -0.08 -21.78
C ALA A 51 8.67 0.38 -21.48
N LEU A 52 8.49 1.67 -21.18
CA LEU A 52 7.18 2.26 -20.88
C LEU A 52 6.28 2.30 -22.11
N LYS A 53 6.84 2.68 -23.27
CA LYS A 53 6.15 2.68 -24.57
C LYS A 53 5.71 1.29 -24.98
N GLY A 54 6.59 0.28 -24.83
CA GLY A 54 6.27 -1.11 -25.14
C GLY A 54 5.13 -1.69 -24.31
N GLN A 55 4.87 -1.12 -23.12
CA GLN A 55 3.76 -1.50 -22.24
C GLN A 55 2.55 -0.56 -22.32
N GLY A 56 2.64 0.53 -23.10
CA GLY A 56 1.60 1.57 -23.16
C GLY A 56 1.35 2.25 -21.81
N MET A 57 2.41 2.46 -21.02
CA MET A 57 2.32 2.99 -19.66
C MET A 57 3.01 4.35 -19.53
N GLN A 58 2.53 5.14 -18.57
CA GLN A 58 3.11 6.44 -18.19
C GLN A 58 3.65 6.36 -16.75
N ALA A 59 4.60 7.24 -16.44
CA ALA A 59 5.31 7.25 -15.16
C ALA A 59 5.78 8.68 -14.83
N SER A 60 6.25 8.87 -13.60
CA SER A 60 7.03 10.05 -13.21
C SER A 60 8.52 9.71 -13.28
N LEU A 61 9.24 10.31 -14.22
CA LEU A 61 10.68 10.12 -14.38
C LEU A 61 11.42 11.10 -13.45
N VAL A 62 12.24 10.56 -12.55
CA VAL A 62 12.97 11.33 -11.54
C VAL A 62 14.40 11.55 -12.04
N LEU A 63 14.70 12.79 -12.45
CA LEU A 63 15.85 13.12 -13.28
C LEU A 63 16.78 14.15 -12.63
N PRO A 64 18.11 14.02 -12.74
CA PRO A 64 19.02 15.09 -12.42
C PRO A 64 18.97 16.19 -13.48
N THR A 65 19.09 17.45 -13.05
CA THR A 65 19.05 18.64 -13.93
C THR A 65 20.09 18.62 -15.04
N ARG A 66 21.24 17.95 -14.84
CA ARG A 66 22.27 17.78 -15.88
C ARG A 66 21.77 17.12 -17.17
N LEU A 67 20.69 16.32 -17.11
CA LEU A 67 20.14 15.69 -18.32
C LEU A 67 19.53 16.68 -19.30
N THR A 68 19.17 17.89 -18.84
CA THR A 68 18.68 18.97 -19.70
C THR A 68 19.69 19.39 -20.77
N GLN A 69 20.98 19.26 -20.48
CA GLN A 69 22.05 19.57 -21.43
C GLN A 69 22.49 18.32 -22.22
N GLN A 70 22.40 17.14 -21.62
CA GLN A 70 22.91 15.91 -22.22
C GLN A 70 21.94 15.26 -23.21
N ALA A 71 20.63 15.38 -22.98
CA ALA A 71 19.61 14.74 -23.79
C ALA A 71 18.29 15.53 -23.82
N PRO A 72 18.29 16.80 -24.27
CA PRO A 72 17.08 17.63 -24.29
C PRO A 72 15.97 17.02 -25.15
N GLU A 73 16.31 16.36 -26.26
CA GLU A 73 15.35 15.73 -27.17
C GLU A 73 14.60 14.56 -26.50
N LEU A 74 15.30 13.73 -25.71
CA LEU A 74 14.67 12.64 -24.96
C LEU A 74 13.73 13.15 -23.86
N LEU A 75 14.02 14.31 -23.27
CA LEU A 75 13.12 14.93 -22.28
C LEU A 75 11.84 15.44 -22.94
N GLN A 76 11.95 16.01 -24.13
CA GLN A 76 10.79 16.42 -24.92
C GLN A 76 9.96 15.22 -25.37
N GLU A 77 10.61 14.15 -25.84
CA GLU A 77 9.93 12.89 -26.17
C GLU A 77 9.17 12.34 -24.95
N ALA A 78 9.80 12.36 -23.77
CA ALA A 78 9.17 11.92 -22.54
C ALA A 78 7.88 12.70 -22.23
N THR A 79 7.94 14.04 -22.32
CA THR A 79 6.76 14.89 -22.11
C THR A 79 5.68 14.64 -23.16
N LEU A 80 6.05 14.51 -24.44
CA LEU A 80 5.10 14.25 -25.54
C LEU A 80 4.40 12.89 -25.40
N ALA A 81 5.08 11.88 -24.85
CA ALA A 81 4.51 10.59 -24.49
C ALA A 81 3.62 10.65 -23.22
N GLY A 82 3.54 11.80 -22.56
CA GLY A 82 2.71 12.06 -21.38
C GLY A 82 3.33 11.58 -20.07
N HIS A 83 4.65 11.39 -20.02
CA HIS A 83 5.36 11.17 -18.75
C HIS A 83 5.43 12.46 -17.94
N GLU A 84 5.32 12.34 -16.62
CA GLU A 84 5.62 13.42 -15.70
C GLU A 84 7.13 13.47 -15.47
N LEU A 85 7.72 14.66 -15.41
CA LEU A 85 9.12 14.82 -15.01
C LEU A 85 9.22 15.42 -13.60
N SER A 86 10.06 14.80 -12.78
CA SER A 86 10.41 15.23 -11.42
C SER A 86 11.91 15.49 -11.34
N GLY A 87 12.32 16.48 -10.54
CA GLY A 87 13.73 16.79 -10.37
C GLY A 87 14.42 15.95 -9.28
N ARG A 88 15.74 15.81 -9.40
CA ARG A 88 16.63 15.20 -8.41
C ARG A 88 17.98 15.93 -8.38
N GLY A 89 18.64 15.94 -7.23
CA GLY A 89 19.93 16.62 -7.07
C GLY A 89 19.78 18.14 -7.00
N ASP A 90 20.74 18.88 -7.52
CA ASP A 90 20.81 20.35 -7.40
C ASP A 90 19.60 21.07 -8.05
N PRO A 91 18.81 21.85 -7.27
CA PRO A 91 17.62 22.55 -7.76
C PRO A 91 17.91 23.78 -8.60
N THR A 92 19.16 24.26 -8.70
CA THR A 92 19.52 25.44 -9.51
C THR A 92 19.08 25.32 -10.97
N GLY A 93 19.02 24.09 -11.50
CA GLY A 93 18.60 23.80 -12.88
C GLY A 93 17.09 23.63 -13.09
N LEU A 94 16.23 23.93 -12.11
CA LEU A 94 14.77 23.78 -12.23
C LEU A 94 14.20 24.49 -13.47
N ALA A 95 14.48 25.79 -13.63
CA ALA A 95 13.92 26.58 -14.73
C ALA A 95 14.35 26.06 -16.12
N LEU A 96 15.59 25.58 -16.24
CA LEU A 96 16.09 24.96 -17.47
C LEU A 96 15.38 23.63 -17.73
N LEU A 97 15.15 22.82 -16.69
CA LEU A 97 14.39 21.57 -16.81
C LEU A 97 12.97 21.82 -17.29
N GLU A 98 12.26 22.79 -16.71
CA GLU A 98 10.91 23.15 -17.15
C GLU A 98 10.88 23.64 -18.59
N ALA A 99 11.84 24.50 -18.97
CA ALA A 99 11.95 25.02 -20.33
C ALA A 99 12.21 23.91 -21.37
N VAL A 100 13.18 23.03 -21.11
CA VAL A 100 13.52 21.93 -22.02
C VAL A 100 12.40 20.90 -22.09
N ALA A 101 11.83 20.53 -20.93
CA ALA A 101 10.75 19.57 -20.85
C ALA A 101 9.43 20.10 -21.40
N SER A 102 9.29 21.42 -21.57
CA SER A 102 8.02 22.08 -21.92
C SER A 102 6.87 21.70 -20.98
N GLN A 103 7.19 21.46 -19.70
CA GLN A 103 6.19 21.19 -18.66
C GLN A 103 6.68 21.69 -17.28
N PRO A 104 5.75 22.11 -16.39
CA PRO A 104 6.11 22.50 -15.03
C PRO A 104 6.57 21.29 -14.21
N VAL A 105 7.64 21.47 -13.44
CA VAL A 105 8.17 20.45 -12.54
C VAL A 105 7.67 20.74 -11.14
N THR A 106 6.65 19.99 -10.71
CA THR A 106 5.96 20.24 -9.43
C THR A 106 6.50 19.39 -8.28
N THR A 107 7.42 18.47 -8.58
CA THR A 107 7.92 17.47 -7.63
C THR A 107 9.43 17.29 -7.69
N TRP A 108 10.04 17.04 -6.52
CA TRP A 108 11.48 16.88 -6.38
C TRP A 108 11.85 15.76 -5.40
N ASP A 109 12.88 14.98 -5.71
CA ASP A 109 13.44 13.99 -4.79
C ASP A 109 14.19 14.66 -3.65
N ALA A 110 13.64 14.54 -2.45
CA ALA A 110 14.15 15.19 -1.26
C ALA A 110 15.22 14.39 -0.51
N ARG A 111 15.62 13.18 -0.93
CA ARG A 111 16.55 12.32 -0.16
C ARG A 111 17.88 13.01 0.15
N ASP A 112 18.47 13.65 -0.86
CA ASP A 112 19.85 14.17 -0.80
C ASP A 112 19.95 15.70 -0.66
N LEU A 113 18.82 16.40 -0.48
CA LEU A 113 18.79 17.87 -0.46
C LEU A 113 19.10 18.47 0.92
N PRO A 114 19.72 19.65 1.04
CA PRO A 114 19.72 20.39 2.29
C PRO A 114 18.34 21.03 2.56
N TRP A 115 18.05 21.33 3.84
CA TRP A 115 16.78 21.94 4.27
C TRP A 115 16.49 23.28 3.59
N LEU A 116 17.52 24.10 3.40
CA LEU A 116 17.41 25.38 2.72
C LEU A 116 16.95 25.21 1.26
N ALA A 117 17.48 24.21 0.55
CA ALA A 117 17.05 23.91 -0.82
C ALA A 117 15.58 23.48 -0.88
N LEU A 118 15.11 22.67 0.09
CA LEU A 118 13.69 22.31 0.16
C LEU A 118 12.78 23.51 0.43
N LYS A 119 13.24 24.48 1.24
CA LYS A 119 12.48 25.71 1.47
C LYS A 119 12.35 26.53 0.18
N VAL A 120 13.45 26.71 -0.56
CA VAL A 120 13.46 27.42 -1.85
C VAL A 120 12.54 26.73 -2.85
N LEU A 121 12.62 25.40 -2.97
CA LEU A 121 11.72 24.62 -3.83
C LEU A 121 10.25 24.81 -3.45
N ALA A 122 9.93 24.78 -2.14
CA ALA A 122 8.57 24.98 -1.67
C ALA A 122 8.03 26.39 -1.99
N GLU A 123 8.87 27.43 -1.88
CA GLU A 123 8.53 28.81 -2.27
C GLU A 123 8.27 28.92 -3.78
N GLN A 124 8.87 28.03 -4.59
CA GLN A 124 8.64 27.91 -6.03
C GLN A 124 7.48 26.96 -6.37
N GLY A 125 6.74 26.44 -5.38
CA GLY A 125 5.63 25.53 -5.58
C GLY A 125 6.04 24.07 -5.89
N VAL A 126 7.33 23.76 -5.82
CA VAL A 126 7.88 22.42 -6.03
C VAL A 126 7.93 21.69 -4.70
N SER A 127 7.43 20.46 -4.67
CA SER A 127 7.27 19.74 -3.42
C SER A 127 8.02 18.43 -3.36
N PRO A 128 8.45 18.01 -2.16
CA PRO A 128 9.04 16.69 -1.97
C PRO A 128 8.15 15.56 -2.49
N LEU A 129 8.76 14.65 -3.25
CA LEU A 129 8.14 13.40 -3.66
C LEU A 129 7.68 12.59 -2.44
N PRO A 130 6.55 11.87 -2.54
CA PRO A 130 6.14 10.93 -1.52
C PRO A 130 7.14 9.77 -1.46
N ARG A 131 7.46 9.31 -0.25
CA ARG A 131 8.41 8.19 -0.08
C ARG A 131 7.82 6.89 -0.67
N PRO A 132 8.55 6.22 -1.59
CA PRO A 132 8.15 4.96 -2.17
C PRO A 132 7.95 3.86 -1.13
N VAL A 133 6.97 2.99 -1.37
CA VAL A 133 6.78 1.74 -0.65
C VAL A 133 7.52 0.60 -1.36
N ALA A 134 8.00 -0.38 -0.60
CA ALA A 134 8.75 -1.51 -1.14
C ALA A 134 7.87 -2.49 -1.94
N ARG A 135 6.57 -2.55 -1.63
CA ARG A 135 5.58 -3.40 -2.30
C ARG A 135 4.49 -2.52 -2.90
N PRO A 136 3.93 -2.89 -4.05
CA PRO A 136 2.85 -2.11 -4.64
C PRO A 136 1.65 -2.07 -3.69
N GLU A 137 1.14 -0.87 -3.45
CA GLU A 137 -0.08 -0.62 -2.68
C GLU A 137 -0.94 0.41 -3.41
N PRO A 138 -2.27 0.21 -3.45
CA PRO A 138 -3.22 1.20 -3.96
C PRO A 138 -3.00 2.60 -3.38
N GLY A 139 -2.92 3.61 -4.26
CA GLY A 139 -2.75 5.00 -3.83
C GLY A 139 -1.37 5.31 -3.25
N GLN A 140 -0.41 4.39 -3.28
CA GLN A 140 0.96 4.65 -2.85
C GLN A 140 1.89 4.85 -4.05
N THR A 141 3.16 5.14 -3.77
CA THR A 141 4.19 5.32 -4.79
C THR A 141 5.15 4.15 -4.78
N LEU A 142 5.51 3.68 -5.98
CA LEU A 142 6.43 2.58 -6.19
C LEU A 142 7.60 3.10 -7.01
N GLU A 143 8.82 2.87 -6.53
CA GLU A 143 10.03 3.16 -7.28
C GLU A 143 10.48 1.89 -8.01
N LEU A 144 10.69 1.97 -9.33
CA LEU A 144 11.27 0.88 -10.12
C LEU A 144 12.50 1.39 -10.86
N GLN A 145 13.59 0.63 -10.82
CA GLN A 145 14.79 0.98 -11.56
C GLN A 145 14.55 0.78 -13.08
N PRO A 146 15.22 1.56 -13.95
CA PRO A 146 15.09 1.43 -15.41
C PRO A 146 15.23 -0.02 -15.91
N SER A 147 16.20 -0.76 -15.38
CA SER A 147 16.49 -2.15 -15.75
C SER A 147 15.38 -3.15 -15.38
N GLU A 148 14.51 -2.82 -14.43
CA GLU A 148 13.48 -3.71 -13.91
C GLU A 148 12.11 -3.48 -14.55
N LEU A 149 11.93 -2.38 -15.30
CA LEU A 149 10.64 -1.92 -15.79
C LEU A 149 9.89 -3.01 -16.56
N THR A 150 10.49 -3.60 -17.58
CA THR A 150 9.82 -4.58 -18.45
C THR A 150 9.21 -5.74 -17.67
N THR A 151 9.99 -6.34 -16.75
CA THR A 151 9.55 -7.47 -15.95
C THR A 151 8.54 -7.06 -14.88
N ARG A 152 8.78 -5.95 -14.19
CA ARG A 152 7.95 -5.51 -13.05
C ARG A 152 6.61 -4.92 -13.50
N LEU A 153 6.55 -4.20 -14.61
CA LEU A 153 5.29 -3.66 -15.14
C LEU A 153 4.33 -4.78 -15.56
N THR A 154 4.88 -5.85 -16.16
CA THR A 154 4.10 -7.05 -16.51
C THR A 154 3.48 -7.68 -15.27
N ALA A 155 4.28 -7.86 -14.21
CA ALA A 155 3.80 -8.42 -12.95
C ALA A 155 2.75 -7.52 -12.27
N LEU A 156 2.93 -6.20 -12.28
CA LEU A 156 1.94 -5.26 -11.74
C LEU A 156 0.59 -5.38 -12.45
N ARG A 157 0.59 -5.47 -13.79
CA ARG A 157 -0.64 -5.63 -14.58
C ARG A 157 -1.33 -6.96 -14.29
N GLN A 158 -0.57 -8.06 -14.17
CA GLN A 158 -1.10 -9.37 -13.80
C GLN A 158 -1.75 -9.38 -12.41
N SER A 159 -1.18 -8.61 -11.47
CA SER A 159 -1.75 -8.39 -10.14
C SER A 159 -2.89 -7.35 -10.12
N GLY A 160 -3.29 -6.81 -11.28
CA GLY A 160 -4.40 -5.88 -11.42
C GLY A 160 -4.09 -4.43 -11.02
N TYR A 161 -2.83 -4.06 -10.84
CA TYR A 161 -2.43 -2.67 -10.62
C TYR A 161 -2.43 -1.87 -11.92
N ARG A 162 -2.65 -0.56 -11.79
CA ARG A 162 -2.54 0.41 -12.87
C ARG A 162 -1.44 1.43 -12.55
N PRO A 163 -0.22 1.24 -13.06
CA PRO A 163 0.84 2.25 -12.93
C PRO A 163 0.42 3.55 -13.62
N VAL A 164 0.59 4.67 -12.92
CA VAL A 164 0.31 6.02 -13.43
C VAL A 164 1.39 7.00 -13.00
N PRO A 165 1.58 8.15 -13.68
CA PRO A 165 2.33 9.27 -13.13
C PRO A 165 1.74 9.73 -11.80
N LEU A 166 2.59 10.25 -10.92
CA LEU A 166 2.22 10.74 -9.59
C LEU A 166 1.05 11.73 -9.65
N ARG A 167 1.08 12.71 -10.55
CA ARG A 167 -0.01 13.71 -10.70
C ARG A 167 -1.33 13.12 -11.15
N GLN A 168 -1.32 11.94 -11.76
CA GLN A 168 -2.53 11.23 -12.17
C GLN A 168 -3.05 10.28 -11.08
N LEU A 169 -2.35 10.17 -9.95
CA LEU A 169 -2.78 9.34 -8.83
C LEU A 169 -4.08 9.89 -8.22
N PRO A 170 -5.19 9.12 -8.22
CA PRO A 170 -6.46 9.61 -7.70
C PRO A 170 -6.35 9.99 -6.22
N GLY A 171 -6.90 11.14 -5.83
CA GLY A 171 -6.86 11.61 -4.45
C GLY A 171 -5.47 11.99 -3.95
N LEU A 172 -4.52 12.23 -4.84
CA LEU A 172 -3.19 12.77 -4.50
C LEU A 172 -3.35 13.99 -3.60
N ARG A 173 -2.70 13.96 -2.43
CA ARG A 173 -2.78 15.06 -1.46
C ARG A 173 -1.45 15.32 -0.75
N ARG A 174 -1.36 16.52 -0.20
CA ARG A 174 -0.29 16.92 0.71
C ARG A 174 -0.33 16.06 1.97
N ALA A 175 0.86 15.76 2.48
CA ALA A 175 1.02 15.14 3.77
C ALA A 175 0.64 16.12 4.88
N HIS A 176 0.17 15.57 5.99
CA HIS A 176 -0.18 16.30 7.20
C HIS A 176 0.16 15.48 8.43
N GLY A 177 0.12 16.07 9.63
CA GLY A 177 0.53 15.39 10.87
C GLY A 177 -0.09 14.01 11.13
N HIS A 178 -1.31 13.77 10.65
CA HIS A 178 -1.95 12.44 10.76
C HIS A 178 -1.24 11.35 9.95
N ASP A 179 -0.53 11.67 8.86
CA ASP A 179 0.27 10.69 8.11
C ASP A 179 1.49 10.22 8.89
N LEU A 180 2.13 11.13 9.64
CA LEU A 180 3.18 10.76 10.59
C LEU A 180 2.63 9.90 11.72
N ALA A 181 1.48 10.28 12.30
CA ALA A 181 0.83 9.49 13.34
C ALA A 181 0.50 8.06 12.84
N LEU A 182 0.00 7.95 11.61
CA LEU A 182 -0.28 6.67 10.98
C LEU A 182 0.99 5.84 10.75
N LEU A 183 2.08 6.46 10.29
CA LEU A 183 3.36 5.80 10.11
C LEU A 183 3.90 5.24 11.43
N ILE A 184 3.84 6.03 12.51
CA ILE A 184 4.26 5.62 13.85
C ILE A 184 3.39 4.47 14.34
N TYR A 185 2.07 4.55 14.17
CA TYR A 185 1.14 3.49 14.55
C TYR A 185 1.44 2.18 13.81
N ARG A 186 1.64 2.23 12.48
CA ARG A 186 2.01 1.05 11.68
C ARG A 186 3.29 0.40 12.19
N GLY A 187 4.36 1.18 12.36
CA GLY A 187 5.65 0.66 12.80
C GLY A 187 5.67 0.10 14.22
N LEU A 188 4.97 0.75 15.16
CA LEU A 188 4.98 0.35 16.57
C LEU A 188 3.94 -0.71 16.92
N VAL A 189 2.80 -0.72 16.23
CA VAL A 189 1.67 -1.61 16.54
C VAL A 189 1.54 -2.69 15.47
N GLU A 190 1.24 -2.32 14.23
CA GLU A 190 0.92 -3.29 13.18
C GLU A 190 2.11 -4.18 12.79
N ASP A 191 3.28 -3.60 12.56
CA ASP A 191 4.47 -4.35 12.14
C ASP A 191 5.04 -5.23 13.25
N ARG A 192 4.87 -4.82 14.52
CA ARG A 192 5.25 -5.64 15.67
C ARG A 192 4.26 -6.78 15.87
N PHE A 193 2.96 -6.49 15.77
CA PHE A 193 1.90 -7.49 15.82
C PHE A 193 2.05 -8.52 14.70
N ALA A 194 2.25 -8.07 13.46
CA ALA A 194 2.43 -8.92 12.30
C ALA A 194 3.63 -9.84 12.44
N ARG A 195 4.76 -9.34 12.97
CA ARG A 195 5.94 -10.16 13.25
C ARG A 195 5.71 -11.14 14.40
N ALA A 196 5.06 -10.70 15.48
CA ALA A 196 4.82 -11.54 16.65
C ALA A 196 3.89 -12.72 16.35
N LEU A 197 2.90 -12.53 15.47
CA LEU A 197 1.94 -13.57 15.07
C LEU A 197 2.28 -14.25 13.74
N GLY A 198 3.42 -13.94 13.12
CA GLY A 198 3.80 -14.50 11.82
C GLY A 198 2.77 -14.23 10.73
N VAL A 199 2.16 -13.03 10.71
CA VAL A 199 1.11 -12.67 9.74
C VAL A 199 1.69 -12.68 8.33
N ILE A 200 1.15 -13.59 7.51
CA ILE A 200 1.39 -13.72 6.08
C ILE A 200 0.50 -12.72 5.35
N ASP A 201 1.13 -11.88 4.54
CA ASP A 201 0.46 -10.89 3.71
C ASP A 201 -0.01 -11.52 2.38
N LEU A 202 -1.32 -11.55 2.15
CA LEU A 202 -1.95 -12.08 0.93
C LEU A 202 -2.51 -10.95 0.04
N THR A 203 -1.96 -9.74 0.16
CA THR A 203 -2.42 -8.56 -0.58
C THR A 203 -1.68 -8.31 -1.90
N GLN A 204 -1.18 -9.38 -2.55
CA GLN A 204 -0.41 -9.26 -3.81
C GLN A 204 -1.22 -8.59 -4.92
N ARG A 205 -2.53 -8.86 -4.99
CA ARG A 205 -3.44 -8.24 -5.95
C ARG A 205 -3.83 -6.82 -5.53
N ALA A 206 -4.16 -5.95 -6.49
CA ALA A 206 -4.54 -4.56 -6.23
C ALA A 206 -5.80 -4.43 -5.36
N ASP A 207 -6.76 -5.34 -5.49
CA ASP A 207 -7.95 -5.43 -4.65
C ASP A 207 -7.84 -6.49 -3.54
N GLY A 208 -6.64 -7.02 -3.29
CA GLY A 208 -6.38 -7.97 -2.21
C GLY A 208 -6.48 -7.30 -0.84
N VAL A 209 -7.31 -7.84 0.06
CA VAL A 209 -7.56 -7.25 1.39
C VAL A 209 -7.29 -8.19 2.56
N MET A 210 -6.91 -9.45 2.32
CA MET A 210 -6.71 -10.44 3.37
C MET A 210 -5.25 -10.62 3.73
N ARG A 211 -5.04 -10.98 5.00
CA ARG A 211 -3.80 -11.47 5.58
C ARG A 211 -4.18 -12.66 6.45
N ILE A 212 -3.23 -13.55 6.72
CA ILE A 212 -3.49 -14.76 7.51
C ILE A 212 -2.35 -15.00 8.50
N ALA A 213 -2.68 -15.43 9.71
CA ALA A 213 -1.69 -15.84 10.71
C ALA A 213 -1.86 -17.33 11.04
N PRO A 214 -0.79 -18.14 11.01
CA PRO A 214 -0.82 -19.47 11.58
C PRO A 214 -0.84 -19.38 13.12
N LEU A 215 -1.71 -20.16 13.75
CA LEU A 215 -1.70 -20.38 15.20
C LEU A 215 -1.52 -21.87 15.48
N ASP A 216 -0.69 -22.18 16.46
CA ASP A 216 -0.45 -23.54 16.96
C ASP A 216 -1.56 -24.05 17.89
N HIS A 217 -2.60 -23.25 18.11
CA HIS A 217 -3.67 -23.53 19.06
C HIS A 217 -5.01 -22.99 18.57
N ALA A 218 -6.09 -23.51 19.16
CA ALA A 218 -7.46 -23.06 18.93
C ALA A 218 -7.86 -22.11 20.07
N PRO A 219 -7.97 -20.79 19.82
CA PRO A 219 -8.39 -19.87 20.86
C PRO A 219 -9.87 -20.08 21.22
N ALA A 220 -10.18 -20.02 22.52
CA ALA A 220 -11.56 -19.96 22.98
C ALA A 220 -12.30 -18.76 22.34
N PRO A 221 -13.55 -18.91 21.88
CA PRO A 221 -14.49 -20.01 22.13
C PRO A 221 -14.55 -21.11 21.05
N LEU A 222 -13.53 -21.30 20.22
CA LEU A 222 -13.59 -22.32 19.16
C LEU A 222 -13.93 -23.71 19.74
N PRO A 223 -14.87 -24.46 19.12
CA PRO A 223 -15.25 -25.79 19.58
C PRO A 223 -14.26 -26.86 19.07
N LEU A 224 -12.97 -26.61 19.32
CA LEU A 224 -11.85 -27.48 18.97
C LEU A 224 -10.98 -27.70 20.21
N ALA A 225 -10.17 -28.76 20.22
CA ALA A 225 -9.23 -28.97 21.31
C ALA A 225 -8.23 -27.80 21.36
N PRO A 226 -7.83 -27.29 22.56
CA PRO A 226 -6.99 -26.11 22.66
C PRO A 226 -5.68 -26.18 21.87
N GLY A 227 -5.02 -27.34 21.77
CA GLY A 227 -3.78 -27.52 21.00
C GLY A 227 -3.99 -27.76 19.50
N THR A 228 -5.18 -27.52 18.96
CA THR A 228 -5.47 -27.72 17.53
C THR A 228 -4.92 -26.53 16.74
N PRO A 229 -4.04 -26.73 15.73
CA PRO A 229 -3.59 -25.63 14.89
C PRO A 229 -4.74 -24.97 14.12
N THR A 230 -4.71 -23.66 14.00
CA THR A 230 -5.73 -22.86 13.32
C THR A 230 -5.10 -21.74 12.48
N ALA A 231 -5.90 -21.12 11.61
CA ALA A 231 -5.49 -19.97 10.82
C ALA A 231 -6.40 -18.77 11.10
N GLU A 232 -5.84 -17.66 11.54
CA GLU A 232 -6.58 -16.43 11.81
C GLU A 232 -6.56 -15.50 10.60
N LEU A 233 -7.74 -15.05 10.18
CA LEU A 233 -7.92 -14.07 9.12
C LEU A 233 -7.82 -12.66 9.67
N HIS A 234 -7.03 -11.85 8.98
CA HIS A 234 -6.81 -10.44 9.27
C HIS A 234 -7.14 -9.61 8.05
N LEU A 235 -7.72 -8.42 8.26
CA LEU A 235 -7.98 -7.47 7.18
C LEU A 235 -6.84 -6.46 7.07
N HIS A 236 -6.47 -6.14 5.83
CA HIS A 236 -5.59 -5.02 5.53
C HIS A 236 -6.39 -3.71 5.62
N SER A 237 -6.52 -3.18 6.84
CA SER A 237 -7.33 -2.00 7.18
C SER A 237 -7.24 -0.84 6.16
N PRO A 238 -6.05 -0.35 5.74
CA PRO A 238 -5.96 0.70 4.72
C PRO A 238 -6.72 0.41 3.42
N ARG A 239 -6.65 -0.83 2.92
CA ARG A 239 -7.20 -1.21 1.61
C ARG A 239 -8.70 -1.39 1.68
N ILE A 240 -9.21 -2.06 2.72
CA ILE A 240 -10.66 -2.25 2.87
C ILE A 240 -11.37 -0.91 3.10
N VAL A 241 -10.76 0.03 3.83
CA VAL A 241 -11.31 1.38 4.03
C VAL A 241 -11.32 2.17 2.73
N GLY A 242 -10.21 2.13 1.98
CA GLY A 242 -10.13 2.72 0.65
C GLY A 242 -11.25 2.21 -0.27
N LEU A 243 -11.37 0.89 -0.42
CA LEU A 243 -12.39 0.27 -1.26
C LEU A 243 -13.82 0.62 -0.80
N ALA A 244 -14.09 0.55 0.50
CA ALA A 244 -15.41 0.83 1.06
C ALA A 244 -15.86 2.28 0.83
N SER A 245 -14.91 3.23 0.80
CA SER A 245 -15.22 4.64 0.53
C SER A 245 -15.64 4.89 -0.93
N ARG A 246 -15.21 4.05 -1.88
CA ARG A 246 -15.65 4.11 -3.28
C ARG A 246 -16.95 3.36 -3.52
N GLY A 247 -17.19 2.29 -2.77
CA GLY A 247 -18.47 1.58 -2.82
C GLY A 247 -18.46 0.25 -2.07
N ALA A 248 -19.52 0.00 -1.30
CA ALA A 248 -19.69 -1.21 -0.51
C ALA A 248 -19.67 -2.49 -1.36
N LEU A 249 -20.27 -2.47 -2.56
CA LEU A 249 -20.30 -3.63 -3.45
C LEU A 249 -18.91 -4.00 -3.98
N GLY A 250 -18.07 -3.00 -4.29
CA GLY A 250 -16.69 -3.21 -4.71
C GLY A 250 -15.85 -3.83 -3.60
N ALA A 251 -15.95 -3.26 -2.38
CA ALA A 251 -15.29 -3.81 -1.20
C ALA A 251 -15.74 -5.25 -0.88
N TYR A 252 -17.04 -5.56 -1.01
CA TYR A 252 -17.56 -6.90 -0.82
C TYR A 252 -17.01 -7.90 -1.86
N ARG A 253 -16.96 -7.53 -3.15
CA ARG A 253 -16.39 -8.38 -4.20
C ARG A 253 -14.89 -8.62 -4.01
N ALA A 254 -14.16 -7.59 -3.59
CA ALA A 254 -12.73 -7.69 -3.24
C ALA A 254 -12.53 -8.65 -2.07
N TYR A 255 -13.32 -8.49 -1.01
CA TYR A 255 -13.35 -9.38 0.16
C TYR A 255 -13.59 -10.85 -0.24
N GLN A 256 -14.64 -11.14 -1.04
CA GLN A 256 -14.94 -12.49 -1.49
C GLN A 256 -13.80 -13.11 -2.32
N ARG A 257 -13.19 -12.32 -3.21
CA ARG A 257 -12.04 -12.79 -3.99
C ARG A 257 -10.81 -13.04 -3.12
N SER A 258 -10.60 -12.25 -2.07
CA SER A 258 -9.50 -12.48 -1.14
C SER A 258 -9.67 -13.70 -0.22
N LEU A 259 -10.89 -14.20 -0.02
CA LEU A 259 -11.10 -15.51 0.61
C LEU A 259 -10.59 -16.65 -0.26
N ARG A 260 -10.59 -16.50 -1.59
CA ARG A 260 -9.97 -17.48 -2.50
C ARG A 260 -8.45 -17.43 -2.43
N ASP A 261 -7.88 -16.23 -2.33
CA ASP A 261 -6.44 -16.06 -2.11
C ASP A 261 -6.01 -16.77 -0.80
N VAL A 262 -6.85 -16.70 0.25
CA VAL A 262 -6.67 -17.46 1.50
C VAL A 262 -6.77 -18.97 1.28
N ALA A 263 -7.77 -19.45 0.52
CA ALA A 263 -7.94 -20.88 0.26
C ALA A 263 -6.72 -21.46 -0.46
N GLN A 264 -6.23 -20.76 -1.48
CA GLN A 264 -4.99 -21.12 -2.17
C GLN A 264 -3.78 -21.13 -1.22
N ALA A 265 -3.67 -20.15 -0.32
CA ALA A 265 -2.60 -20.12 0.67
C ALA A 265 -2.66 -21.31 1.64
N LEU A 266 -3.85 -21.69 2.11
CA LEU A 266 -4.03 -22.86 2.97
C LEU A 266 -3.55 -24.15 2.29
N GLU A 267 -3.73 -24.28 0.98
CA GLU A 267 -3.30 -25.46 0.21
C GLU A 267 -1.78 -25.49 -0.04
N VAL A 268 -1.22 -24.35 -0.45
CA VAL A 268 0.15 -24.29 -1.00
C VAL A 268 1.20 -23.98 0.08
N MET A 269 0.86 -23.23 1.12
CA MET A 269 1.83 -22.78 2.12
C MET A 269 2.02 -23.81 3.24
N PRO A 270 3.24 -24.34 3.44
CA PRO A 270 3.50 -25.35 4.47
C PRO A 270 3.07 -24.93 5.88
N GLU A 271 3.23 -23.64 6.23
CA GLU A 271 2.90 -23.09 7.54
C GLU A 271 1.40 -23.13 7.86
N LEU A 272 0.56 -23.31 6.84
CA LEU A 272 -0.89 -23.30 6.95
C LEU A 272 -1.53 -24.67 6.73
N GLN A 273 -0.77 -25.68 6.33
CA GLN A 273 -1.31 -27.01 5.96
C GLN A 273 -1.94 -27.73 7.14
N GLU A 274 -1.40 -27.57 8.34
CA GLU A 274 -1.88 -28.24 9.56
C GLU A 274 -3.11 -27.56 10.19
N ALA A 275 -3.46 -26.35 9.76
CA ALA A 275 -4.56 -25.59 10.35
C ALA A 275 -5.90 -26.33 10.13
N GLN A 276 -6.61 -26.71 11.19
CA GLN A 276 -7.89 -27.44 11.06
C GLN A 276 -9.11 -26.52 10.93
N ALA A 277 -8.93 -25.23 11.21
CA ALA A 277 -9.99 -24.23 11.07
C ALA A 277 -9.44 -22.86 10.71
N VAL A 278 -10.30 -22.09 10.06
CA VAL A 278 -10.10 -20.69 9.72
C VAL A 278 -11.04 -19.86 10.59
N PHE A 279 -10.53 -18.85 11.28
CA PHE A 279 -11.35 -17.97 12.10
C PHE A 279 -10.95 -16.50 11.97
N ALA A 280 -11.81 -15.60 12.41
CA ALA A 280 -11.57 -14.17 12.44
C ALA A 280 -12.25 -13.55 13.67
N VAL A 281 -11.57 -12.63 14.34
CA VAL A 281 -12.22 -11.72 15.31
C VAL A 281 -12.60 -10.45 14.57
N THR A 282 -13.89 -10.09 14.57
CA THR A 282 -14.38 -9.03 13.68
C THR A 282 -15.57 -8.25 14.26
N LEU A 283 -15.68 -6.98 13.84
CA LEU A 283 -16.90 -6.17 13.97
C LEU A 283 -17.82 -6.29 12.74
N PHE A 284 -17.37 -6.95 11.67
CA PHE A 284 -18.12 -7.17 10.43
C PHE A 284 -18.67 -8.60 10.39
N HIS A 285 -19.43 -9.00 11.42
CA HIS A 285 -19.86 -10.39 11.54
C HIS A 285 -20.98 -10.76 10.57
N ALA A 286 -21.83 -9.81 10.15
CA ALA A 286 -22.88 -10.07 9.16
C ALA A 286 -22.35 -10.52 7.77
N PRO A 287 -21.36 -9.84 7.15
CA PRO A 287 -20.73 -10.33 5.91
C PRO A 287 -20.09 -11.72 6.03
N LEU A 288 -19.49 -12.02 7.18
CA LEU A 288 -18.87 -13.33 7.45
C LEU A 288 -19.92 -14.45 7.59
N ALA A 289 -21.03 -14.17 8.27
CA ALA A 289 -22.15 -15.11 8.35
C ALA A 289 -22.74 -15.42 6.97
N GLN A 290 -22.92 -14.39 6.11
CA GLN A 290 -23.34 -14.59 4.71
C GLN A 290 -22.33 -15.42 3.91
N SER A 291 -21.04 -15.29 4.26
CA SER A 291 -19.93 -16.07 3.71
C SER A 291 -19.83 -17.49 4.31
N GLY A 292 -20.81 -17.91 5.14
CA GLY A 292 -20.92 -19.26 5.69
C GLY A 292 -20.19 -19.49 7.00
N PHE A 293 -19.59 -18.46 7.59
CA PHE A 293 -18.93 -18.62 8.88
C PHE A 293 -19.95 -18.76 10.00
N THR A 294 -19.63 -19.63 10.95
CA THR A 294 -20.38 -19.75 12.20
C THR A 294 -19.93 -18.65 13.16
N LEU A 295 -20.87 -17.93 13.77
CA LEU A 295 -20.58 -16.85 14.70
C LEU A 295 -20.61 -17.37 16.15
N LEU A 296 -19.59 -17.02 16.91
CA LEU A 296 -19.44 -17.30 18.33
C LEU A 296 -19.27 -16.00 19.11
N GLU A 297 -19.88 -15.95 20.30
CA GLU A 297 -19.71 -14.83 21.21
C GLU A 297 -18.35 -14.90 21.90
N LEU A 298 -17.62 -13.79 21.92
CA LEU A 298 -16.34 -13.72 22.61
C LEU A 298 -16.55 -13.61 24.13
N PRO A 299 -15.62 -14.17 24.94
CA PRO A 299 -15.59 -13.90 26.37
C PRO A 299 -15.57 -12.40 26.65
N ALA A 300 -16.36 -11.94 27.61
CA ALA A 300 -16.62 -10.51 27.82
C ALA A 300 -15.33 -9.67 27.94
N ALA A 301 -14.34 -10.13 28.70
CA ALA A 301 -13.06 -9.42 28.85
C ALA A 301 -12.31 -9.26 27.51
N ARG A 302 -12.26 -10.31 26.68
CA ARG A 302 -11.64 -10.25 25.35
C ARG A 302 -12.42 -9.33 24.42
N ALA A 303 -13.75 -9.41 24.44
CA ALA A 303 -14.60 -8.56 23.63
C ALA A 303 -14.35 -7.06 23.92
N HIS A 304 -14.14 -6.68 25.18
CA HIS A 304 -13.82 -5.30 25.56
C HIS A 304 -12.46 -4.85 25.02
N TRP A 305 -11.42 -5.68 25.13
CA TRP A 305 -10.09 -5.38 24.61
C TRP A 305 -10.10 -5.24 23.09
N TYR A 306 -10.73 -6.17 22.36
CA TYR A 306 -10.86 -6.08 20.91
C TYR A 306 -11.68 -4.85 20.50
N ALA A 307 -12.77 -4.53 21.19
CA ALA A 307 -13.56 -3.33 20.91
C ALA A 307 -12.74 -2.04 21.12
N LEU A 308 -11.85 -2.01 22.11
CA LEU A 308 -10.92 -0.89 22.28
C LEU A 308 -9.91 -0.82 21.12
N GLY A 309 -9.31 -1.94 20.73
CA GLY A 309 -8.39 -2.01 19.58
C GLY A 309 -9.05 -1.55 18.28
N PHE A 310 -10.26 -2.01 17.99
CA PHE A 310 -11.00 -1.58 16.80
C PHE A 310 -11.36 -0.08 16.82
N ARG A 311 -11.63 0.50 17.99
CA ARG A 311 -11.84 1.96 18.11
C ARG A 311 -10.57 2.74 17.78
N LEU A 312 -9.40 2.25 18.21
CA LEU A 312 -8.12 2.84 17.85
C LEU A 312 -7.84 2.74 16.35
N ILE A 313 -8.01 1.56 15.75
CA ILE A 313 -7.87 1.35 14.30
C ILE A 313 -8.77 2.31 13.52
N ARG A 314 -10.03 2.46 13.94
CA ARG A 314 -10.96 3.42 13.32
C ARG A 314 -10.47 4.86 13.40
N LEU A 315 -9.96 5.28 14.56
CA LEU A 315 -9.43 6.63 14.73
C LEU A 315 -8.28 6.87 13.74
N MET A 316 -7.39 5.89 13.57
CA MET A 316 -6.22 5.99 12.70
C MET A 316 -6.53 5.90 11.20
N TYR A 317 -7.58 5.18 10.81
CA TYR A 317 -7.94 4.97 9.40
C TYR A 317 -9.16 5.76 8.93
N GLY A 318 -9.83 6.49 9.81
CA GLY A 318 -10.90 7.43 9.45
C GLY A 318 -12.17 6.77 8.92
N THR A 319 -12.60 5.62 9.44
CA THR A 319 -13.87 5.02 9.00
C THR A 319 -15.07 5.83 9.50
N ALA A 320 -15.69 6.59 8.59
CA ALA A 320 -16.81 7.49 8.87
C ALA A 320 -18.14 6.77 9.21
N ARG A 321 -18.24 5.45 8.98
CA ARG A 321 -19.42 4.66 9.35
C ARG A 321 -19.10 3.74 10.51
N THR A 322 -19.78 3.94 11.62
CA THR A 322 -19.91 2.97 12.70
C THR A 322 -20.39 1.64 12.09
N PRO A 323 -19.67 0.51 12.27
CA PRO A 323 -20.31 -0.77 12.14
C PRO A 323 -21.53 -0.75 13.06
N SER A 324 -22.67 -1.20 12.56
CA SER A 324 -23.95 -1.24 13.26
C SER A 324 -23.96 -2.12 14.52
N GLU A 325 -22.82 -2.72 14.88
CA GLU A 325 -22.71 -3.80 15.86
C GLU A 325 -21.57 -3.48 16.86
N GLY A 326 -21.94 -3.27 18.12
CA GLY A 326 -21.03 -2.73 19.16
C GLY A 326 -20.11 -3.76 19.84
N LYS A 327 -20.31 -5.06 19.60
CA LYS A 327 -19.51 -6.13 20.23
C LYS A 327 -18.84 -7.01 19.17
N PRO A 328 -17.50 -7.19 19.23
CA PRO A 328 -16.81 -8.08 18.31
C PRO A 328 -17.22 -9.52 18.56
N LYS A 329 -17.33 -10.28 17.47
CA LYS A 329 -17.61 -11.71 17.49
C LYS A 329 -16.47 -12.49 16.85
N MET A 330 -16.39 -13.77 17.18
CA MET A 330 -15.52 -14.70 16.47
C MET A 330 -16.32 -15.38 15.38
N ALA A 331 -15.90 -15.24 14.13
CA ALA A 331 -16.42 -15.98 13.00
C ALA A 331 -15.46 -17.13 12.70
N TRP A 332 -15.95 -18.35 12.53
CA TRP A 332 -15.08 -19.49 12.22
C TRP A 332 -15.71 -20.48 11.24
N MET A 333 -14.85 -21.29 10.60
CA MET A 333 -15.20 -22.35 9.67
C MET A 333 -14.14 -23.44 9.73
N ARG A 334 -14.52 -24.72 9.59
CA ARG A 334 -13.56 -25.82 9.44
C ARG A 334 -12.79 -25.68 8.12
N ARG A 335 -11.54 -26.13 8.10
CA ARG A 335 -10.69 -26.05 6.90
C ARG A 335 -11.36 -26.68 5.69
N GLU A 336 -11.92 -27.88 5.83
CA GLU A 336 -12.49 -28.65 4.71
C GLU A 336 -13.65 -27.88 4.09
N ALA A 337 -14.55 -27.36 4.93
CA ALA A 337 -15.67 -26.54 4.49
C ALA A 337 -15.22 -25.22 3.83
N PHE A 338 -14.12 -24.63 4.34
CA PHE A 338 -13.55 -23.42 3.75
C PHE A 338 -12.98 -23.69 2.36
N LEU A 339 -12.20 -24.77 2.20
CA LEU A 339 -11.63 -25.18 0.91
C LEU A 339 -12.70 -25.61 -0.09
N GLU A 340 -13.73 -26.35 0.34
CA GLU A 340 -14.85 -26.71 -0.53
C GLU A 340 -15.55 -25.48 -1.11
N ARG A 341 -15.67 -24.42 -0.32
CA ARG A 341 -16.37 -23.19 -0.69
C ARG A 341 -15.50 -22.21 -1.49
N TYR A 342 -14.22 -22.08 -1.17
CA TYR A 342 -13.34 -21.02 -1.69
C TYR A 342 -12.13 -21.51 -2.47
N GLY A 343 -11.83 -22.81 -2.48
CA GLY A 343 -10.71 -23.42 -3.21
C GLY A 343 -10.94 -23.60 -4.72
N ARG A 344 -12.05 -23.09 -5.27
CA ARG A 344 -12.41 -23.18 -6.70
C ARG A 344 -12.38 -21.84 -7.41
#